data_AF-A0A1Q7G1Y3-F1
#
_entry.id   AF-A0A1Q7G1Y3-F1
#
_cell.length_a   1.000
_cell.length_b   1.000
_cell.length_c   1.000
_cell.angle_alpha   90.00
_cell.angle_beta   90.00
_cell.angle_gamma   90.00
#
_symmetry.space_group_name_H-M   'P 1'
#
loop_
_entity.id
_entity.type
_entity.pdbx_description
1 polymer ?
#
loop_
_entity_poly.entity_id
_entity_poly.type
_entity_poly.pdbx_seq_one_letter_code
_entity_poly.pdbx_strand_id
1 'polypeptide(L)' 'MGMLAPLHTGPATRALGFVSQGGTLSVGGMLFVNRATWAHCLDAVASLMGLPRDRLLTKDEIAGLDHRVAPEGIII' A
#
# COMPACT_ATOMS: atom_id res chain seq x y z
N MET A 1 -1.33 -1.69 17.38
CA MET A 1 -2.79 -1.43 17.29
C MET A 1 -3.25 -0.92 18.66
N GLY A 2 -3.27 0.39 18.90
CA GLY A 2 -3.73 0.94 20.19
C GLY A 2 -5.23 0.77 20.35
N MET A 3 -6.00 1.83 20.08
CA MET A 3 -7.48 1.79 20.11
C MET A 3 -8.09 0.78 19.12
N LEU A 4 -7.34 0.35 18.10
CA LEU A 4 -7.77 -0.64 17.11
C LEU A 4 -7.51 -2.09 17.53
N ALA A 5 -7.02 -2.35 18.75
CA ALA A 5 -6.81 -3.70 19.26
C ALA A 5 -8.04 -4.64 19.09
N PRO A 6 -9.30 -4.17 19.28
CA PRO A 6 -10.47 -5.02 19.05
C PRO A 6 -10.66 -5.49 17.60
N LEU A 7 -10.08 -4.79 16.61
CA LEU A 7 -10.13 -5.17 15.19
C LEU A 7 -8.99 -6.13 14.80
N HIS A 8 -8.07 -6.44 15.72
CA HIS A 8 -6.94 -7.29 15.44
C HIS A 8 -7.35 -8.78 15.46
N THR A 9 -7.38 -9.40 14.29
CA THR A 9 -7.66 -10.83 14.07
C THR A 9 -6.40 -11.71 14.09
N GLY A 10 -5.29 -11.21 14.65
CA GLY A 10 -4.02 -11.94 14.77
C GLY A 10 -3.08 -11.72 13.57
N PRO A 11 -2.17 -12.66 13.27
CA PRO A 11 -1.08 -12.49 12.28
C PRO A 11 -1.54 -12.14 10.86
N ALA A 12 -2.79 -12.46 10.52
CA ALA A 12 -3.42 -12.15 9.24
C ALA A 12 -3.98 -10.72 9.16
N THR A 13 -3.97 -9.94 10.25
CA THR A 13 -4.32 -8.52 10.17
C THR A 13 -3.16 -7.74 9.58
N ARG A 14 -3.44 -6.94 8.55
CA ARG A 14 -2.56 -5.86 8.09
C ARG A 14 -3.24 -4.54 8.38
N ALA A 15 -2.49 -3.60 8.95
CA ALA A 15 -2.94 -2.22 9.09
C ALA A 15 -2.13 -1.34 8.16
N LEU A 16 -2.84 -0.55 7.37
CA LEU A 16 -2.31 0.47 6.50
C LEU A 16 -2.88 1.81 6.97
N GLY A 17 -2.09 2.87 6.84
CA GLY A 17 -2.51 4.18 7.32
C GLY A 17 -1.34 5.13 7.43
N PHE A 18 -1.63 6.32 7.94
CA PHE A 18 -0.68 7.41 7.99
C PHE A 18 0.48 7.10 8.95
N VAL A 19 1.71 7.21 8.44
CA VAL A 19 2.97 7.00 9.17
C VAL A 19 3.77 8.30 9.30
N SER A 20 3.07 9.43 9.20
CA SER A 20 3.62 10.79 9.33
C SER A 20 4.71 11.11 8.30
N GLN A 21 4.65 10.49 7.12
CA GLN A 21 5.45 10.91 5.96
C GLN A 21 4.69 12.02 5.21
N GLY A 22 5.38 13.06 4.78
CA GLY A 22 4.71 14.19 4.14
C GLY A 22 5.64 15.23 3.53
N GLY A 23 5.02 16.30 3.03
CA GLY A 23 5.64 17.40 2.30
C GLY A 23 4.58 18.14 1.47
N THR A 24 5.01 18.94 0.50
CA THR A 24 4.10 19.57 -0.47
C THR A 24 3.79 18.60 -1.60
N LEU A 25 2.93 17.62 -1.33
CA LEU A 25 2.53 16.57 -2.27
C LEU A 25 1.05 16.69 -2.61
N SER A 26 0.65 16.10 -3.74
CA SER A 26 -0.75 15.86 -4.05
C SER A 26 -1.36 14.87 -3.05
N VAL A 27 -2.70 14.74 -3.04
CA VAL A 27 -3.39 13.76 -2.18
C VAL A 27 -2.88 12.35 -2.44
N GLY A 28 -2.74 11.95 -3.71
CA GLY A 28 -2.20 10.63 -4.04
C GLY A 28 -0.72 10.49 -3.65
N GLY A 29 0.08 11.54 -3.82
CA GLY A 29 1.46 11.58 -3.31
C GLY A 29 1.52 11.35 -1.80
N MET A 30 0.67 12.03 -1.03
CA MET A 30 0.55 11.82 0.42
C MET A 30 0.14 10.39 0.78
N LEU A 31 -0.82 9.80 0.07
CA LEU A 31 -1.21 8.39 0.30
C LEU A 31 -0.07 7.43 -0.04
N PHE A 32 0.67 7.69 -1.11
CA PHE A 32 1.76 6.83 -1.54
C PHE A 32 2.93 6.83 -0.56
N VAL A 33 3.39 8.00 -0.10
CA VAL A 33 4.46 8.07 0.89
C VAL A 33 4.05 7.48 2.25
N ASN A 34 2.74 7.42 2.54
CA ASN A 34 2.20 6.77 3.72
C ASN A 34 1.80 5.30 3.49
N ARG A 35 2.14 4.71 2.33
CA ARG A 35 1.83 3.31 1.99
C ARG A 35 0.34 2.97 2.12
N ALA A 36 -0.51 3.92 1.75
CA ALA A 36 -1.96 3.90 1.97
C ALA A 36 -2.76 4.09 0.67
N THR A 37 -2.14 3.87 -0.49
CA THR A 37 -2.87 3.85 -1.79
C THR A 37 -3.58 2.52 -2.00
N TRP A 38 -4.48 2.47 -2.99
CA TRP A 38 -5.16 1.24 -3.41
C TRP A 38 -4.17 0.12 -3.77
N ALA A 39 -3.03 0.45 -4.39
CA ALA A 39 -2.02 -0.52 -4.78
C ALA A 39 -1.32 -1.15 -3.56
N HIS A 40 -1.09 -0.37 -2.49
CA HIS A 40 -0.57 -0.91 -1.22
C HIS A 40 -1.58 -1.84 -0.52
N CYS A 41 -2.88 -1.56 -0.65
CA CYS A 41 -3.92 -2.46 -0.17
C CYS A 41 -3.89 -3.80 -0.93
N LEU A 42 -3.80 -3.77 -2.26
CA LEU A 42 -3.69 -5.00 -3.05
C LEU A 42 -2.39 -5.77 -2.79
N ASP A 43 -1.28 -5.07 -2.57
CA ASP A 43 -0.01 -5.68 -2.19
C ASP A 43 -0.13 -6.42 -0.84
N ALA A 44 -0.76 -5.79 0.15
CA ALA A 44 -1.05 -6.42 1.43
C ALA A 44 -1.98 -7.65 1.29
N VAL A 45 -2.99 -7.58 0.41
CA VAL A 45 -3.88 -8.70 0.11
C VAL A 45 -3.12 -9.86 -0.55
N ALA A 46 -2.29 -9.58 -1.55
CA ALA A 46 -1.45 -10.60 -2.20
C ALA A 46 -0.57 -11.32 -1.17
N SER A 47 0.09 -10.55 -0.29
CA SER A 47 0.90 -11.10 0.79
C SER A 47 0.10 -11.97 1.77
N LEU A 48 -1.09 -11.51 2.19
CA LEU A 48 -1.95 -12.25 3.12
C LEU A 48 -2.50 -13.55 2.52
N MET A 49 -2.81 -13.55 1.23
CA MET A 49 -3.33 -14.72 0.52
C MET A 49 -2.22 -15.65 0.00
N GLY A 50 -0.95 -15.27 0.13
CA GLY A 50 0.17 -16.03 -0.46
C GLY A 50 0.14 -16.03 -2.00
N LEU A 51 -0.47 -15.02 -2.61
CA LEU A 51 -0.56 -14.88 -4.07
C LEU A 51 0.65 -14.11 -4.60
N PRO A 52 1.15 -14.45 -5.79
CA PRO A 52 2.13 -13.61 -6.44
C PRO A 52 1.48 -12.28 -6.86
N ARG A 53 2.22 -11.17 -6.73
CA ARG A 53 1.70 -9.80 -6.93
C ARG A 53 1.14 -9.57 -8.34
N ASP A 54 1.72 -10.24 -9.33
CA ASP A 54 1.33 -10.19 -10.75
C ASP A 54 -0.06 -10.78 -11.04
N ARG A 55 -0.69 -11.43 -10.06
CA ARG A 55 -2.10 -11.85 -10.12
C ARG A 55 -3.09 -10.71 -9.84
N LEU A 56 -2.67 -9.68 -9.13
CA LEU A 56 -3.53 -8.55 -8.73
C LEU A 56 -3.07 -7.21 -9.30
N LEU A 57 -1.79 -7.09 -9.64
CA LEU A 57 -1.15 -5.85 -10.08
C LEU A 57 -0.45 -6.06 -11.43
N THR A 58 -0.44 -5.00 -12.24
CA THR A 58 0.33 -4.98 -13.47
C THR A 58 1.84 -4.85 -13.19
N LYS A 59 2.68 -5.13 -14.20
CA LYS A 59 4.14 -5.00 -14.07
C LYS A 59 4.57 -3.57 -13.71
N ASP A 60 3.89 -2.58 -14.28
CA ASP A 60 4.20 -1.17 -14.06
C ASP A 60 3.78 -0.74 -12.65
N GLU A 61 2.63 -1.21 -12.16
CA GLU A 61 2.18 -0.97 -10.77
C GLU A 61 3.12 -1.62 -9.75
N ILE A 62 3.59 -2.85 -10.02
CA ILE A 62 4.61 -3.51 -9.18
C ILE A 62 5.90 -2.70 -9.19
N ALA A 63 6.35 -2.26 -10.36
CA ALA A 63 7.55 -1.42 -10.49
C ALA A 63 7.38 -0.08 -9.77
N GLY A 64 6.19 0.52 -9.78
CA GLY A 64 5.87 1.75 -9.07
C GLY A 64 5.94 1.54 -7.55
N LEU A 65 5.35 0.45 -7.04
CA LEU A 65 5.43 0.08 -5.62
C LEU A 65 6.88 -0.25 -5.19
N ASP A 66 7.69 -0.81 -6.08
CA ASP A 66 9.11 -1.11 -5.85
C ASP A 66 10.02 0.12 -6.03
N HIS A 67 9.43 1.31 -6.27
CA HIS A 67 10.14 2.57 -6.52
C HIS A 67 11.11 2.53 -7.70
N ARG A 68 10.86 1.66 -8.68
CA ARG A 68 11.66 1.55 -9.92
C ARG A 68 11.19 2.50 -11.01
N VAL A 69 9.92 2.90 -10.94
CA VAL A 69 9.32 3.92 -11.81
C VAL A 69 8.54 4.90 -10.96
N ALA A 70 8.30 6.10 -11.51
CA ALA A 70 7.50 7.12 -10.88
C ALA A 70 6.06 6.62 -10.67
N PRO A 71 5.48 6.72 -9.47
CA PRO A 71 4.13 6.23 -9.20
C PRO A 71 3.03 7.11 -9.82
N GLU A 72 3.34 8.33 -10.25
CA GLU A 72 2.40 9.25 -10.89
C GLU A 72 1.90 8.70 -12.24
N GLY A 73 0.57 8.63 -12.40
CA GLY A 73 -0.06 8.10 -13.62
C GLY A 73 -0.08 6.57 -13.70
N ILE A 74 0.48 5.87 -12.71
CA ILE A 74 0.44 4.41 -12.59
C ILE A 74 -0.38 4.02 -11.35
N ILE A 75 -0.04 4.59 -10.19
CA ILE A 75 -0.66 4.31 -8.89
C ILE A 75 -1.45 5.53 -8.38
N ILE A 76 -0.91 6.73 -8.61
CA ILE A 76 -1.46 8.02 -8.17
C ILE A 76 -2.16 8.73 -9.33
#